data_AF-A0A8B8U9E6-F1
#
_entry.id   AF-A0A8B8U9E6-F1
#
_cell.length_a   1.000
_cell.length_b   1.000
_cell.length_c   1.000
_cell.angle_alpha   90.00
_cell.angle_beta   90.00
_cell.angle_gamma   90.00
#
_symmetry.space_group_name_H-M   'P 1'
#
loop_
_entity.id
_entity.type
_entity.pdbx_description
1 polymer ?
#
loop_
_entity_poly.entity_id
_entity_poly.type
_entity_poly.pdbx_seq_one_letter_code
_entity_poly.pdbx_strand_id
1 'polypeptide(L)'
;MTPTKQSPPCVYFCNFPHLRTTCSRGPCFDVLCAQRQHLKCESSERSSSLYTARAAGGKPVCCLPTVGPRDPVRQCLPCCPLPSPQLPVPGSRLCLYEDGSELTADRFCSIPDGAELVLLTTGQTWQGCVLVTPEGRREASGTGVFQKPHAGLIQAARQLLSDERAPLRQKLLADLLHTVSENIAAETRDEDPPWFEGLEARFRNKSGYLRYSCESRIRSYLREVTSCASLVGGEAQEEYQRIVGAMCRKLQEARYHGSYFDRGAKAGGRLCTPEGWFSCQGPFDVDDCASRHSINPYSNRESRVLFSTWNLDHIIEKRRTVVPTLAAAVRGAQGREVDWEYFYGLLFTSENLKLVHIACHKKTTHHRRCDPSRLYRARAAPRRKRPARKRP
;
A
#
# COMPACT_ATOMS: atom_id res chain seq x y z
N MET A 1 -47.64 -9.74 4.77
CA MET A 1 -46.96 -8.61 5.45
C MET A 1 -45.82 -8.16 4.55
N THR A 2 -46.01 -7.04 3.86
CA THR A 2 -45.03 -6.42 2.97
C THR A 2 -43.93 -5.75 3.80
N PRO A 3 -42.65 -5.86 3.43
CA PRO A 3 -41.58 -5.15 4.11
C PRO A 3 -41.69 -3.66 3.75
N THR A 4 -41.91 -2.82 4.77
CA THR A 4 -41.80 -1.36 4.65
C THR A 4 -40.40 -1.01 4.18
N LYS A 5 -40.29 -0.41 2.98
CA LYS A 5 -39.05 0.20 2.48
C LYS A 5 -38.58 1.25 3.49
N GLN A 6 -37.45 1.01 4.14
CA GLN A 6 -36.77 2.03 4.93
C GLN A 6 -36.23 3.10 3.98
N SER A 7 -36.63 4.35 4.20
CA SER A 7 -36.05 5.52 3.53
C SER A 7 -34.59 5.72 3.97
N PRO A 8 -33.69 6.15 3.06
CA PRO A 8 -32.31 6.45 3.44
C PRO A 8 -32.25 7.63 4.42
N PRO A 9 -31.28 7.66 5.35
CA PRO A 9 -31.11 8.79 6.27
C PRO A 9 -30.78 10.08 5.49
N CYS A 10 -31.33 11.21 5.96
CA CYS A 10 -31.07 12.53 5.38
C CYS A 10 -29.91 13.21 6.13
N VAL A 11 -28.93 13.71 5.38
CA VAL A 11 -27.79 14.46 5.92
C VAL A 11 -28.12 15.95 5.86
N TYR A 12 -27.94 16.67 6.97
CA TYR A 12 -28.21 18.10 7.06
C TYR A 12 -26.92 18.86 7.45
N PHE A 13 -26.73 20.02 6.84
CA PHE A 13 -25.62 20.94 7.14
C PHE A 13 -26.14 22.08 8.00
N CYS A 14 -25.64 22.21 9.23
CA CYS A 14 -25.96 23.33 10.12
C CYS A 14 -24.81 24.34 10.10
N ASN A 15 -25.11 25.57 9.68
CA ASN A 15 -24.17 26.69 9.71
C ASN A 15 -24.66 27.69 10.78
N PHE A 16 -23.85 27.97 11.81
CA PHE A 16 -24.22 28.87 12.90
C PHE A 16 -23.32 30.12 12.91
N PRO A 17 -23.69 31.23 12.25
CA PRO A 17 -22.82 32.40 12.24
C PRO A 17 -22.91 33.27 13.51
N HIS A 18 -23.98 33.18 14.33
CA HIS A 18 -24.27 34.21 15.34
C HIS A 18 -24.95 33.78 16.67
N LEU A 19 -24.85 32.52 17.11
CA LEU A 19 -25.38 32.13 18.43
C LEU A 19 -24.34 32.30 19.56
N ARG A 20 -23.93 33.54 19.82
CA ARG A 20 -23.39 33.93 21.14
C ARG A 20 -24.36 34.89 21.81
N THR A 21 -25.41 34.36 22.44
CA THR A 21 -26.19 35.10 23.45
C THR A 21 -26.69 34.17 24.55
N THR A 22 -25.99 34.26 25.68
CA THR A 22 -26.46 34.04 27.06
C THR A 22 -27.36 32.85 27.38
N CYS A 23 -26.74 31.83 27.99
CA CYS A 23 -27.41 30.80 28.74
C CYS A 23 -28.04 31.38 30.02
N SER A 24 -29.37 31.45 30.08
CA SER A 24 -30.10 31.56 31.34
C SER A 24 -31.53 31.00 31.19
N ARG A 25 -31.69 29.75 31.67
CA ARG A 25 -32.95 29.06 32.06
C ARG A 25 -34.03 28.84 30.98
N GLY A 26 -34.16 27.59 30.50
CA GLY A 26 -35.34 27.06 29.77
C GLY A 26 -35.03 26.39 28.42
N PRO A 27 -35.86 25.42 27.94
CA PRO A 27 -35.46 24.48 26.87
C PRO A 27 -35.46 25.13 25.48
N CYS A 28 -34.29 25.17 24.84
CA CYS A 28 -34.06 25.74 23.50
C CYS A 28 -34.64 24.93 22.33
N PHE A 29 -35.44 23.88 22.57
CA PHE A 29 -35.91 22.98 21.52
C PHE A 29 -37.04 23.59 20.66
N ASP A 30 -37.81 24.54 21.21
CA ASP A 30 -38.96 25.14 20.51
C ASP A 30 -38.59 26.27 19.53
N VAL A 31 -37.37 26.79 19.58
CA VAL A 31 -36.97 27.96 18.77
C VAL A 31 -36.67 27.59 17.30
N LEU A 32 -36.37 26.32 17.02
CA LEU A 32 -36.17 25.83 15.65
C LEU A 32 -37.47 25.78 14.82
N CYS A 33 -38.65 25.86 15.45
CA CYS A 33 -39.94 25.82 14.75
C CYS A 33 -40.50 27.20 14.36
N ALA A 34 -39.95 28.31 14.87
CA ALA A 34 -40.65 29.60 14.87
C ALA A 34 -40.10 30.69 13.92
N GLN A 35 -38.99 30.50 13.19
CA GLN A 35 -38.56 31.49 12.19
C GLN A 35 -39.04 31.14 10.79
N ARG A 36 -40.34 31.38 10.57
CA ARG A 36 -40.90 31.71 9.26
C ARG A 36 -40.31 33.04 8.80
N GLN A 37 -39.33 33.04 7.91
CA GLN A 37 -39.07 34.20 7.04
C GLN A 37 -38.48 33.76 5.70
N HIS A 38 -39.36 33.80 4.70
CA HIS A 38 -39.16 33.85 3.25
C HIS A 38 -37.74 33.58 2.69
N LEU A 39 -37.52 32.35 2.22
CA LEU A 39 -36.50 32.05 1.22
C LEU A 39 -37.19 31.78 -0.12
N LYS A 40 -37.04 32.70 -1.08
CA LYS A 40 -37.39 32.47 -2.49
C LYS A 40 -36.33 31.55 -3.10
N CYS A 41 -36.76 30.53 -3.83
CA CYS A 41 -35.90 29.58 -4.54
C CYS A 41 -36.01 29.86 -6.05
N GLU A 42 -34.88 30.10 -6.73
CA GLU A 42 -34.84 30.27 -8.20
C GLU A 42 -34.20 29.04 -8.87
N SER A 43 -35.00 28.41 -9.75
CA SER A 43 -34.72 27.48 -10.86
C SER A 43 -33.86 26.22 -10.68
N SER A 44 -34.39 25.13 -11.24
CA SER A 44 -33.82 23.78 -11.34
C SER A 44 -33.31 23.47 -12.76
N GLU A 45 -32.23 22.72 -12.89
CA GLU A 45 -32.02 21.82 -14.03
C GLU A 45 -31.69 20.40 -13.55
N ARG A 46 -32.32 19.43 -14.22
CA ARG A 46 -32.20 17.99 -13.96
C ARG A 46 -30.86 17.47 -14.45
N SER A 47 -29.99 17.11 -13.51
CA SER A 47 -29.16 15.89 -13.57
C SER A 47 -28.55 15.68 -12.19
N SER A 48 -28.50 14.44 -11.73
CA SER A 48 -27.77 13.92 -10.54
C SER A 48 -27.07 14.91 -9.59
N SER A 49 -27.27 14.68 -8.29
CA SER A 49 -26.38 14.98 -7.14
C SER A 49 -26.59 16.30 -6.36
N LEU A 50 -26.64 16.12 -5.02
CA LEU A 50 -26.28 17.04 -3.93
C LEU A 50 -26.62 18.53 -4.11
N TYR A 51 -27.66 18.97 -3.39
CA TYR A 51 -27.93 20.39 -3.18
C TYR A 51 -26.86 21.01 -2.28
N THR A 52 -26.10 21.96 -2.80
CA THR A 52 -25.29 22.90 -2.00
C THR A 52 -25.87 24.30 -2.20
N ALA A 53 -26.31 24.93 -1.12
CA ALA A 53 -26.70 26.35 -1.11
C ALA A 53 -25.53 27.17 -0.52
N ARG A 54 -25.02 28.14 -1.29
CA ARG A 54 -24.10 29.18 -0.80
C ARG A 54 -24.88 30.46 -0.51
N ALA A 55 -24.77 31.00 0.69
CA ALA A 55 -25.21 32.37 0.97
C ALA A 55 -24.13 33.34 0.48
N ALA A 56 -24.48 34.21 -0.48
CA ALA A 56 -23.67 35.37 -0.84
C ALA A 56 -24.09 36.55 0.06
N GLY A 57 -23.18 37.00 0.93
CA GLY A 57 -23.32 38.25 1.67
C GLY A 57 -22.59 39.37 0.95
N GLY A 58 -23.32 40.38 0.46
CA GLY A 58 -22.73 41.63 -0.02
C GLY A 58 -23.64 42.43 -0.95
N LYS A 59 -23.92 43.69 -0.59
CA LYS A 59 -24.70 44.67 -1.38
C LYS A 59 -24.09 44.92 -2.77
N PRO A 60 -24.90 45.30 -3.79
CA PRO A 60 -24.44 45.37 -5.18
C PRO A 60 -23.69 46.67 -5.50
N VAL A 61 -22.53 46.56 -6.12
CA VAL A 61 -21.97 47.61 -7.00
C VAL A 61 -21.65 46.93 -8.32
N CYS A 62 -22.49 47.19 -9.33
CA CYS A 62 -22.29 46.72 -10.70
C CYS A 62 -21.48 47.76 -11.49
N CYS A 63 -20.33 47.34 -12.04
CA CYS A 63 -19.76 47.96 -13.24
C CYS A 63 -19.80 46.91 -14.36
N LEU A 64 -20.65 47.14 -15.35
CA LEU A 64 -20.69 46.42 -16.64
C LEU A 64 -19.73 47.11 -17.64
N PRO A 65 -19.40 46.43 -18.75
CA PRO A 65 -19.97 46.84 -20.04
C PRO A 65 -20.64 45.65 -20.76
N THR A 66 -21.96 45.70 -21.00
CA THR A 66 -22.65 45.96 -22.29
C THR A 66 -22.27 44.96 -23.39
N VAL A 67 -23.21 44.26 -24.06
CA VAL A 67 -24.18 44.80 -25.04
C VAL A 67 -25.50 43.97 -25.03
N GLY A 68 -26.67 44.66 -25.10
CA GLY A 68 -28.02 44.07 -25.18
C GLY A 68 -28.44 43.59 -26.59
N PRO A 69 -29.74 43.65 -27.01
CA PRO A 69 -30.93 44.16 -26.32
C PRO A 69 -32.24 43.31 -26.48
N ARG A 70 -33.29 43.74 -25.74
CA ARG A 70 -34.76 43.62 -25.96
C ARG A 70 -35.55 42.63 -25.08
N ASP A 71 -36.22 43.22 -24.08
CA ASP A 71 -37.51 42.84 -23.48
C ASP A 71 -38.69 43.39 -24.33
N PRO A 72 -40.00 43.17 -24.01
CA PRO A 72 -40.64 42.25 -23.03
C PRO A 72 -41.90 41.51 -23.59
N VAL A 73 -42.50 40.57 -22.82
CA VAL A 73 -43.95 40.52 -22.47
C VAL A 73 -44.24 39.31 -21.56
N ARG A 74 -44.87 39.63 -20.41
CA ARG A 74 -45.42 38.72 -19.40
C ARG A 74 -46.50 37.80 -19.96
N GLN A 75 -46.43 36.50 -19.66
CA GLN A 75 -47.59 35.64 -19.43
C GLN A 75 -47.28 34.62 -18.32
N CYS A 76 -47.93 34.78 -17.17
CA CYS A 76 -47.91 33.83 -16.08
C CYS A 76 -48.87 32.66 -16.39
N LEU A 77 -48.36 31.43 -16.35
CA LEU A 77 -49.17 30.21 -16.22
C LEU A 77 -48.87 29.55 -14.86
N PRO A 78 -49.86 28.90 -14.22
CA PRO A 78 -49.81 28.55 -12.80
C PRO A 78 -48.86 27.37 -12.51
N CYS A 79 -47.89 27.59 -11.63
CA CYS A 79 -47.02 26.53 -11.13
C CYS A 79 -47.79 25.61 -10.17
N CYS A 80 -47.75 24.31 -10.45
CA CYS A 80 -48.15 23.23 -9.55
C CYS A 80 -47.49 23.39 -8.16
N PRO A 81 -48.20 23.16 -7.05
CA PRO A 81 -47.61 23.23 -5.73
C PRO A 81 -46.66 22.03 -5.50
N LEU A 82 -45.38 22.30 -5.27
CA LEU A 82 -44.38 21.33 -4.80
C LEU A 82 -44.58 21.01 -3.31
N PRO A 83 -44.26 19.77 -2.86
CA PRO A 83 -44.53 19.31 -1.51
C PRO A 83 -43.65 20.03 -0.47
N SER A 84 -44.28 20.51 0.59
CA SER A 84 -43.66 21.03 1.81
C SER A 84 -42.75 19.98 2.46
N PRO A 85 -41.55 20.33 2.97
CA PRO A 85 -40.70 19.41 3.72
C PRO A 85 -41.43 18.98 5.00
N GLN A 86 -41.66 17.67 5.15
CA GLN A 86 -42.24 17.10 6.36
C GLN A 86 -41.23 17.24 7.51
N LEU A 87 -41.59 18.03 8.52
CA LEU A 87 -40.91 18.13 9.82
C LEU A 87 -40.74 16.74 10.47
N PRO A 88 -39.74 16.52 11.33
CA PRO A 88 -39.31 15.17 11.71
C PRO A 88 -40.42 14.38 12.41
N VAL A 89 -40.52 13.09 12.04
CA VAL A 89 -41.42 12.11 12.65
C VAL A 89 -41.09 12.00 14.16
N PRO A 90 -42.09 11.92 15.06
CA PRO A 90 -41.87 11.71 16.48
C PRO A 90 -40.93 10.52 16.74
N GLY A 91 -39.89 10.72 17.56
CA GLY A 91 -38.86 9.71 17.84
C GLY A 91 -37.59 9.79 16.97
N SER A 92 -37.48 10.82 16.12
CA SER A 92 -36.23 11.10 15.38
C SER A 92 -35.13 11.61 16.31
N ARG A 93 -33.89 11.20 16.04
CA ARG A 93 -32.68 11.51 16.81
C ARG A 93 -31.64 12.13 15.89
N LEU A 94 -30.76 12.97 16.44
CA LEU A 94 -29.62 13.51 15.72
C LEU A 94 -28.35 12.83 16.21
N CYS A 95 -27.40 12.61 15.31
CA CYS A 95 -26.06 12.17 15.66
C CYS A 95 -25.01 12.92 14.84
N LEU A 96 -23.77 12.95 15.32
CA LEU A 96 -22.64 13.52 14.58
C LEU A 96 -22.33 12.65 13.36
N TYR A 97 -22.09 13.31 12.22
CA TYR A 97 -21.68 12.62 11.00
C TYR A 97 -20.32 11.92 11.16
N GLU A 98 -19.39 12.52 11.91
CA GLU A 98 -18.02 12.01 12.06
C GLU A 98 -17.95 10.65 12.75
N ASP A 99 -18.63 10.47 13.88
CA ASP A 99 -18.45 9.30 14.75
C ASP A 99 -19.76 8.56 15.10
N GLY A 100 -20.91 9.07 14.67
CA GLY A 100 -22.21 8.47 15.00
C GLY A 100 -22.69 8.72 16.42
N SER A 101 -22.02 9.57 17.20
CA SER A 101 -22.44 9.93 18.56
C SER A 101 -23.81 10.61 18.55
N GLU A 102 -24.78 10.05 19.27
CA GLU A 102 -26.12 10.63 19.43
C GLU A 102 -26.05 11.95 20.21
N LEU A 103 -26.73 12.97 19.68
CA LEU A 103 -26.79 14.29 20.27
C LEU A 103 -27.94 14.38 21.27
N THR A 104 -27.57 14.57 22.53
CA THR A 104 -28.49 14.91 23.60
C THR A 104 -28.50 16.44 23.82
N ALA A 105 -29.59 16.95 24.40
CA ALA A 105 -29.82 18.40 24.53
C ALA A 105 -28.70 19.14 25.29
N ASP A 106 -28.06 18.47 26.24
CA ASP A 106 -26.93 18.94 27.04
C ASP A 106 -25.62 18.99 26.26
N ARG A 107 -25.45 18.14 25.24
CA ARG A 107 -24.22 18.07 24.43
C ARG A 107 -24.27 18.97 23.20
N PHE A 108 -25.47 19.38 22.76
CA PHE A 108 -25.64 20.23 21.58
C PHE A 108 -24.88 21.55 21.66
N CYS A 109 -24.88 22.19 22.83
CA CYS A 109 -24.17 23.47 23.05
C CYS A 109 -22.64 23.33 23.08
N SER A 110 -22.11 22.11 23.12
CA SER A 110 -20.66 21.84 23.16
C SER A 110 -20.08 21.49 21.78
N ILE A 111 -20.90 21.47 20.74
CA ILE A 111 -20.50 21.12 19.38
C ILE A 111 -19.86 22.34 18.68
N PRO A 112 -18.75 22.17 17.95
CA PRO A 112 -18.15 23.23 17.14
C PRO A 112 -19.09 23.74 16.03
N ASP A 113 -18.95 25.03 15.70
CA ASP A 113 -19.65 25.62 14.55
C ASP A 113 -19.22 24.93 13.25
N GLY A 114 -20.21 24.52 12.43
CA GLY A 114 -19.97 23.84 11.15
C GLY A 114 -19.92 22.31 11.22
N ALA A 115 -20.22 21.70 12.37
CA ALA A 115 -20.33 20.25 12.48
C ALA A 115 -21.46 19.66 11.62
N GLU A 116 -21.17 18.55 10.95
CA GLU A 116 -22.11 17.83 10.10
C GLU A 116 -22.98 16.87 10.94
N LEU A 117 -24.30 16.91 10.75
CA LEU A 117 -25.27 16.14 11.54
C LEU A 117 -26.11 15.21 10.66
N VAL A 118 -26.42 14.03 11.21
CA VAL A 118 -27.28 13.03 10.56
C VAL A 118 -28.57 12.87 11.37
N LEU A 119 -29.72 13.00 10.70
CA LEU A 119 -31.03 12.76 11.30
C LEU A 119 -31.43 11.29 11.08
N LEU A 120 -31.70 10.59 12.19
CA LEU A 120 -32.08 9.18 12.22
C LEU A 120 -33.53 9.04 12.71
N THR A 121 -34.35 8.31 11.97
CA THR A 121 -35.69 7.90 12.42
C THR A 121 -35.62 6.63 13.27
N THR A 122 -36.69 6.30 13.99
CA THR A 122 -36.79 5.11 14.83
C THR A 122 -36.32 3.83 14.12
N GLY A 123 -35.28 3.19 14.65
CA GLY A 123 -34.70 1.96 14.12
C GLY A 123 -33.52 2.14 13.15
N GLN A 124 -33.16 3.37 12.79
CA GLN A 124 -31.95 3.67 12.02
C GLN A 124 -30.74 3.89 12.94
N THR A 125 -29.55 3.51 12.46
CA THR A 125 -28.28 3.73 13.15
C THR A 125 -27.25 4.32 12.19
N TRP A 126 -26.34 5.13 12.71
CA TRP A 126 -25.19 5.70 12.00
C TRP A 126 -23.92 5.40 12.80
N GLN A 127 -22.85 4.98 12.13
CA GLN A 127 -21.60 4.56 12.77
C GLN A 127 -20.44 5.54 12.56
N GLY A 128 -20.71 6.72 11.99
CA GLY A 128 -19.68 7.71 11.67
C GLY A 128 -19.09 7.56 10.26
N CYS A 129 -18.47 8.64 9.79
CA CYS A 129 -17.73 8.68 8.54
C CYS A 129 -16.24 8.46 8.81
N VAL A 130 -15.66 7.40 8.22
CA VAL A 130 -14.24 7.09 8.39
C VAL A 130 -13.38 8.03 7.54
N LEU A 131 -12.95 9.15 8.12
CA LEU A 131 -11.88 9.97 7.58
C LEU A 131 -10.63 9.82 8.45
N VAL A 132 -9.54 9.34 7.87
CA VAL A 132 -8.21 9.34 8.49
C VAL A 132 -7.69 10.77 8.43
N THR A 133 -7.67 11.48 9.56
CA THR A 133 -6.98 12.78 9.64
C THR A 133 -5.46 12.57 9.86
N PRO A 134 -4.59 13.52 9.46
CA PRO A 134 -3.14 13.40 9.60
C PRO A 134 -2.64 13.45 11.06
N GLU A 135 -3.51 13.71 12.02
CA GLU A 135 -3.16 14.07 13.40
C GLU A 135 -3.60 12.98 14.39
N GLY A 136 -3.04 11.78 14.22
CA GLY A 136 -2.53 10.93 15.31
C GLY A 136 -3.41 10.57 16.52
N ARG A 137 -4.71 10.87 16.58
CA ARG A 137 -5.55 10.48 17.72
C ARG A 137 -6.45 9.30 17.33
N ARG A 138 -6.06 8.11 17.77
CA ARG A 138 -6.81 6.86 17.63
C ARG A 138 -7.90 6.79 18.71
N GLU A 139 -9.11 6.45 18.28
CA GLU A 139 -10.14 5.58 18.90
C GLU A 139 -11.40 5.74 18.03
N ALA A 140 -12.08 4.75 17.45
CA ALA A 140 -11.97 3.30 17.45
C ALA A 140 -12.43 2.79 16.05
N SER A 141 -11.95 1.60 15.65
CA SER A 141 -12.54 0.77 14.58
C SER A 141 -12.55 1.30 13.13
N GLY A 142 -11.53 2.07 12.70
CA GLY A 142 -11.43 2.56 11.32
C GLY A 142 -10.77 1.63 10.30
N THR A 143 -10.06 0.58 10.73
CA THR A 143 -9.37 -0.34 9.81
C THR A 143 -10.30 -1.40 9.19
N GLY A 144 -11.53 -1.56 9.68
CA GLY A 144 -12.42 -2.66 9.31
C GLY A 144 -13.02 -2.59 7.91
N VAL A 145 -13.31 -1.39 7.37
CA VAL A 145 -14.07 -1.23 6.11
C VAL A 145 -13.23 -1.56 4.87
N PHE A 146 -11.91 -1.33 4.93
CA PHE A 146 -10.99 -1.58 3.82
C PHE A 146 -10.05 -2.77 4.01
N GLN A 147 -10.00 -3.39 5.21
CA GLN A 147 -9.16 -4.57 5.45
C GLN A 147 -9.85 -5.90 5.10
N LYS A 148 -11.16 -5.91 4.88
CA LYS A 148 -11.87 -7.08 4.37
C LYS A 148 -12.43 -6.76 2.99
N PRO A 149 -12.22 -7.61 1.98
CA PRO A 149 -12.86 -7.44 0.67
C PRO A 149 -14.39 -7.43 0.84
N HIS A 150 -14.99 -6.26 0.99
CA HIS A 150 -16.43 -6.12 0.88
C HIS A 150 -16.75 -6.23 -0.61
N ALA A 151 -17.32 -7.34 -1.04
CA ALA A 151 -17.73 -7.56 -2.43
C ALA A 151 -18.54 -6.37 -2.99
N GLY A 152 -19.36 -5.73 -2.14
CA GLY A 152 -20.09 -4.50 -2.48
C GLY A 152 -19.20 -3.28 -2.77
N LEU A 153 -18.07 -3.12 -2.07
CA LEU A 153 -17.12 -2.03 -2.30
C LEU A 153 -16.37 -2.24 -3.62
N ILE A 154 -15.94 -3.48 -3.91
CA ILE A 154 -15.33 -3.83 -5.20
C ILE A 154 -16.31 -3.55 -6.34
N GLN A 155 -17.57 -3.95 -6.19
CA GLN A 155 -18.59 -3.71 -7.21
C GLN A 155 -18.85 -2.21 -7.42
N ALA A 156 -18.99 -1.44 -6.33
CA ALA A 156 -19.20 0.00 -6.40
C ALA A 156 -18.00 0.72 -7.07
N ALA A 157 -16.77 0.37 -6.68
CA ALA A 157 -15.57 0.96 -7.28
C ALA A 157 -15.42 0.60 -8.76
N ARG A 158 -15.82 -0.62 -9.18
CA ARG A 158 -15.86 -0.99 -10.61
C ARG A 158 -16.89 -0.17 -11.39
N GLN A 159 -18.09 0.01 -10.83
CA GLN A 159 -19.14 0.82 -11.46
C GLN A 159 -18.70 2.28 -11.62
N LEU A 160 -18.13 2.87 -10.56
CA LEU A 160 -17.58 4.22 -10.61
C LEU A 160 -16.48 4.35 -11.66
N LEU A 161 -15.59 3.35 -11.77
CA LEU A 161 -14.50 3.38 -12.74
C LEU A 161 -15.00 3.28 -14.20
N SER A 162 -16.09 2.54 -14.46
CA SER A 162 -16.62 2.36 -15.82
C SER A 162 -17.10 3.67 -16.47
N ASP A 163 -17.69 4.57 -15.69
CA ASP A 163 -18.25 5.83 -16.19
C ASP A 163 -17.33 7.05 -15.98
N GLU A 164 -16.24 6.89 -15.22
CA GLU A 164 -15.31 7.98 -14.90
C GLU A 164 -14.46 8.37 -16.12
N ARG A 165 -14.33 9.68 -16.37
CA ARG A 165 -13.54 10.23 -17.50
C ARG A 165 -12.30 11.01 -17.07
N ALA A 166 -12.24 11.45 -15.81
CA ALA A 166 -11.10 12.19 -15.30
C ALA A 166 -9.91 11.24 -15.03
N PRO A 167 -8.75 11.43 -15.68
CA PRO A 167 -7.64 10.48 -15.59
C PRO A 167 -7.15 10.22 -14.16
N LEU A 168 -7.10 11.26 -13.32
CA LEU A 168 -6.67 11.12 -11.93
C LEU A 168 -7.64 10.26 -11.10
N ARG A 169 -8.95 10.45 -11.29
CA ARG A 169 -9.98 9.67 -10.58
C ARG A 169 -9.99 8.21 -11.07
N GLN A 170 -9.83 7.98 -12.37
CA GLN A 170 -9.64 6.62 -12.90
C GLN A 170 -8.44 5.94 -12.25
N LYS A 171 -7.31 6.63 -12.14
CA LYS A 171 -6.09 6.08 -11.51
C LYS A 171 -6.32 5.72 -10.04
N LEU A 172 -6.90 6.63 -9.25
CA LEU A 172 -7.20 6.38 -7.84
C LEU A 172 -8.16 5.21 -7.64
N LEU A 173 -9.23 5.12 -8.45
CA LEU A 173 -10.18 4.01 -8.41
C LEU A 173 -9.53 2.69 -8.82
N ALA A 174 -8.68 2.70 -9.84
CA ALA A 174 -7.93 1.52 -10.26
C ALA A 174 -6.95 1.05 -9.17
N ASP A 175 -6.22 1.97 -8.53
CA ASP A 175 -5.28 1.66 -7.44
C ASP A 175 -6.01 1.13 -6.20
N LEU A 176 -7.17 1.71 -5.87
CA LEU A 176 -8.04 1.18 -4.82
C LEU A 176 -8.50 -0.23 -5.15
N LEU A 177 -9.04 -0.45 -6.36
CA LEU A 177 -9.50 -1.77 -6.81
C LEU A 177 -8.39 -2.81 -6.79
N HIS A 178 -7.18 -2.44 -7.19
CA HIS A 178 -6.01 -3.29 -7.11
C HIS A 178 -5.72 -3.73 -5.67
N THR A 179 -5.88 -2.81 -4.71
CA THR A 179 -5.66 -3.07 -3.28
C THR A 179 -6.76 -3.95 -2.68
N VAL A 180 -8.03 -3.68 -2.99
CA VAL A 180 -9.16 -4.40 -2.37
C VAL A 180 -9.52 -5.73 -3.06
N SER A 181 -9.13 -5.92 -4.32
CA SER A 181 -9.36 -7.16 -5.08
C SER A 181 -8.24 -8.18 -4.85
N GLU A 182 -7.86 -8.38 -3.59
CA GLU A 182 -6.86 -9.36 -3.20
C GLU A 182 -7.45 -10.70 -2.75
N ASN A 183 -6.64 -11.75 -2.84
CA ASN A 183 -6.92 -13.07 -2.29
C ASN A 183 -5.63 -13.68 -1.71
N ILE A 184 -5.03 -12.99 -0.74
CA ILE A 184 -3.75 -13.42 -0.13
C ILE A 184 -3.88 -14.83 0.50
N ALA A 185 -5.01 -15.13 1.13
CA ALA A 185 -5.19 -16.38 1.88
C ALA A 185 -5.15 -17.63 1.00
N ALA A 186 -5.64 -17.55 -0.24
CA ALA A 186 -5.55 -18.64 -1.21
C ALA A 186 -4.09 -18.96 -1.55
N GLU A 187 -3.75 -20.25 -1.63
CA GLU A 187 -2.39 -20.72 -1.90
C GLU A 187 -2.31 -21.54 -3.19
N THR A 188 -3.38 -22.26 -3.53
CA THR A 188 -3.40 -23.18 -4.67
C THR A 188 -4.03 -22.57 -5.92
N ARG A 189 -3.76 -23.20 -7.07
CA ARG A 189 -4.33 -22.80 -8.36
C ARG A 189 -5.83 -23.00 -8.44
N ASP A 190 -6.37 -23.94 -7.69
CA ASP A 190 -7.81 -24.23 -7.67
C ASP A 190 -8.56 -23.19 -6.82
N GLU A 191 -7.92 -22.69 -5.74
CA GLU A 191 -8.48 -21.64 -4.88
C GLU A 191 -8.43 -20.23 -5.49
N ASP A 192 -7.43 -19.95 -6.33
CA ASP A 192 -7.26 -18.64 -6.98
C ASP A 192 -6.70 -18.75 -8.41
N PRO A 193 -7.49 -19.30 -9.37
CA PRO A 193 -7.05 -19.45 -10.76
C PRO A 193 -6.57 -18.14 -11.43
N PRO A 194 -7.24 -16.98 -11.23
CA PRO A 194 -6.81 -15.71 -11.83
C PRO A 194 -5.38 -15.32 -11.46
N TRP A 195 -4.93 -15.62 -10.24
CA TRP A 195 -3.55 -15.39 -9.86
C TRP A 195 -2.59 -16.12 -10.80
N PHE A 196 -2.87 -17.36 -11.23
CA PHE A 196 -1.98 -18.21 -12.05
C PHE A 196 -2.05 -17.96 -13.56
N GLU A 197 -2.86 -17.01 -14.02
CA GLU A 197 -2.95 -16.69 -15.45
C GLU A 197 -1.57 -16.30 -16.03
N GLY A 198 -1.24 -16.87 -17.19
CA GLY A 198 0.05 -16.70 -17.86
C GLY A 198 1.19 -17.57 -17.32
N LEU A 199 0.96 -18.39 -16.29
CA LEU A 199 1.95 -19.36 -15.80
C LEU A 199 1.74 -20.75 -16.37
N GLU A 200 2.85 -21.45 -16.59
CA GLU A 200 2.89 -22.87 -16.95
C GLU A 200 2.02 -23.74 -16.02
N ALA A 201 1.43 -24.81 -16.56
CA ALA A 201 0.55 -25.72 -15.84
C ALA A 201 1.23 -26.43 -14.65
N ARG A 202 2.57 -26.52 -14.64
CA ARG A 202 3.35 -27.15 -13.55
C ARG A 202 3.23 -26.39 -12.22
N PHE A 203 2.92 -25.09 -12.25
CA PHE A 203 2.78 -24.29 -11.04
C PHE A 203 1.38 -24.48 -10.45
N ARG A 204 1.32 -25.19 -9.32
CA ARG A 204 0.08 -25.54 -8.61
C ARG A 204 -0.18 -24.71 -7.35
N ASN A 205 0.85 -24.07 -6.81
CA ASN A 205 0.74 -23.20 -5.63
C ASN A 205 1.60 -21.94 -5.77
N LYS A 206 1.19 -20.87 -5.09
CA LYS A 206 1.79 -19.54 -5.18
C LYS A 206 3.23 -19.55 -4.66
N SER A 207 3.45 -20.21 -3.53
CA SER A 207 4.77 -20.33 -2.89
C SER A 207 5.76 -21.07 -3.77
N GLY A 208 5.32 -22.13 -4.46
CA GLY A 208 6.15 -22.89 -5.39
C GLY A 208 6.59 -22.07 -6.60
N TYR A 209 5.72 -21.22 -7.14
CA TYR A 209 6.10 -20.29 -8.20
C TYR A 209 7.09 -19.22 -7.69
N LEU A 210 6.83 -18.60 -6.53
CA LEU A 210 7.73 -17.56 -6.01
C LEU A 210 9.09 -18.13 -5.59
N ARG A 211 9.12 -19.34 -5.04
CA ARG A 211 10.34 -20.11 -4.81
C ARG A 211 11.12 -20.28 -6.11
N TYR A 212 10.48 -20.79 -7.15
CA TYR A 212 11.09 -20.92 -8.48
C TYR A 212 11.59 -19.58 -9.05
N SER A 213 10.84 -18.49 -8.85
CA SER A 213 11.21 -17.14 -9.27
C SER A 213 12.50 -16.68 -8.58
N CYS A 214 12.62 -16.88 -7.26
CA CYS A 214 13.84 -16.60 -6.51
C CYS A 214 15.02 -17.44 -7.02
N GLU A 215 14.84 -18.75 -7.10
CA GLU A 215 15.86 -19.67 -7.58
C GLU A 215 16.37 -19.28 -8.97
N SER A 216 15.46 -18.81 -9.85
CA SER A 216 15.80 -18.38 -11.21
C SER A 216 16.71 -17.15 -11.23
N ARG A 217 16.51 -16.19 -10.30
CA ARG A 217 17.38 -15.03 -10.13
C ARG A 217 18.78 -15.46 -9.68
N ILE A 218 18.85 -16.32 -8.66
CA ILE A 218 20.14 -16.81 -8.14
C ILE A 218 20.88 -17.68 -9.17
N ARG A 219 20.17 -18.54 -9.92
CA ARG A 219 20.74 -19.27 -11.06
C ARG A 219 21.31 -18.34 -12.11
N SER A 220 20.66 -17.18 -12.36
CA SER A 220 21.20 -16.18 -13.28
C SER A 220 22.53 -15.61 -12.79
N TYR A 221 22.64 -15.33 -11.49
CA TYR A 221 23.90 -14.87 -10.91
C TYR A 221 25.00 -15.93 -11.08
N LEU A 222 24.69 -17.21 -10.87
CA LEU A 222 25.64 -18.30 -11.08
C LEU A 222 26.07 -18.38 -12.56
N ARG A 223 25.12 -18.31 -13.51
CA ARG A 223 25.44 -18.29 -14.95
C ARG A 223 26.40 -17.17 -15.32
N GLU A 224 26.18 -15.97 -14.76
CA GLU A 224 27.07 -14.83 -14.98
C GLU A 224 28.46 -15.07 -14.40
N VAL A 225 28.58 -15.58 -13.17
CA VAL A 225 29.87 -15.91 -12.54
C VAL A 225 30.61 -16.99 -13.35
N THR A 226 29.91 -18.01 -13.83
CA THR A 226 30.46 -19.05 -14.71
C THR A 226 30.97 -18.47 -16.03
N SER A 227 30.23 -17.54 -16.63
CA SER A 227 30.63 -16.91 -17.91
C SER A 227 31.94 -16.13 -17.82
N CYS A 228 32.33 -15.68 -16.62
CA CYS A 228 33.58 -14.96 -16.41
C CYS A 228 34.82 -15.86 -16.34
N ALA A 229 34.68 -17.20 -16.38
CA ALA A 229 35.83 -18.11 -16.37
C ALA A 229 36.79 -17.84 -17.55
N SER A 230 36.28 -17.45 -18.72
CA SER A 230 37.07 -17.09 -19.90
C SER A 230 37.97 -15.86 -19.69
N LEU A 231 37.65 -15.00 -18.73
CA LEU A 231 38.43 -13.80 -18.41
C LEU A 231 39.61 -14.08 -17.46
N VAL A 232 39.66 -15.28 -16.87
CA VAL A 232 40.70 -15.64 -15.90
C VAL A 232 41.98 -16.10 -16.59
N GLY A 233 41.86 -16.88 -17.68
CA GLY A 233 42.95 -17.32 -18.56
C GLY A 233 43.98 -18.27 -17.91
N GLY A 234 44.59 -19.13 -18.71
CA GLY A 234 45.70 -20.01 -18.29
C GLY A 234 45.35 -20.99 -17.17
N GLU A 235 46.34 -21.39 -16.37
CA GLU A 235 46.18 -22.36 -15.26
C GLU A 235 45.19 -21.88 -14.18
N ALA A 236 45.02 -20.56 -14.02
CA ALA A 236 44.06 -19.98 -13.08
C ALA A 236 42.59 -20.22 -13.48
N GLN A 237 42.33 -20.54 -14.75
CA GLN A 237 40.97 -20.81 -15.24
C GLN A 237 40.40 -22.11 -14.67
N GLU A 238 41.19 -23.18 -14.58
CA GLU A 238 40.76 -24.46 -14.04
C GLU A 238 40.41 -24.35 -12.55
N GLU A 239 41.25 -23.65 -11.79
CA GLU A 239 41.01 -23.40 -10.37
C GLU A 239 39.76 -22.54 -10.14
N TYR A 240 39.54 -21.51 -10.97
CA TYR A 240 38.31 -20.72 -10.93
C TYR A 240 37.07 -21.59 -11.20
N GLN A 241 37.12 -22.45 -12.22
CA GLN A 241 36.02 -23.37 -12.53
C GLN A 241 35.78 -24.38 -11.41
N ARG A 242 36.83 -24.89 -10.76
CA ARG A 242 36.73 -25.76 -9.58
C ARG A 242 36.00 -25.07 -8.44
N ILE A 243 36.36 -23.81 -8.15
CA ILE A 243 35.72 -22.97 -7.13
C ILE A 243 34.25 -22.70 -7.48
N VAL A 244 33.95 -22.31 -8.72
CA VAL A 244 32.56 -22.11 -9.17
C VAL A 244 31.75 -23.42 -9.09
N GLY A 245 32.37 -24.56 -9.38
CA GLY A 245 31.77 -25.88 -9.20
C GLY A 245 31.43 -26.19 -7.73
N ALA A 246 32.29 -25.79 -6.78
CA ALA A 246 32.00 -25.91 -5.34
C ALA A 246 30.83 -25.01 -4.92
N MET A 247 30.79 -23.76 -5.41
CA MET A 247 29.66 -22.85 -5.17
C MET A 247 28.35 -23.41 -5.76
N CYS A 248 28.40 -24.01 -6.94
CA CYS A 248 27.25 -24.64 -7.59
C CYS A 248 26.67 -25.78 -6.74
N ARG A 249 27.52 -26.69 -6.24
CA ARG A 249 27.09 -27.77 -5.34
C ARG A 249 26.44 -27.24 -4.07
N LYS A 250 27.07 -26.24 -3.43
CA LYS A 250 26.51 -25.58 -2.24
C LYS A 250 25.18 -24.88 -2.53
N LEU A 251 25.01 -24.28 -3.71
CA LEU A 251 23.74 -23.71 -4.15
C LEU A 251 22.66 -24.79 -4.34
N GLN A 252 23.00 -25.94 -4.92
CA GLN A 252 22.07 -27.05 -5.08
C GLN A 252 21.59 -27.59 -3.73
N GLU A 253 22.50 -27.78 -2.78
CA GLU A 253 22.20 -28.16 -1.39
C GLU A 253 21.26 -27.14 -0.72
N ALA A 254 21.54 -25.85 -0.92
CA ALA A 254 20.71 -24.75 -0.41
C ALA A 254 19.46 -24.47 -1.25
N ARG A 255 19.15 -25.31 -2.26
CA ARG A 255 18.04 -25.13 -3.21
C ARG A 255 17.97 -23.72 -3.81
N TYR A 256 19.14 -23.19 -4.20
CA TYR A 256 19.32 -21.86 -4.78
C TYR A 256 18.64 -20.74 -3.97
N HIS A 257 18.60 -20.88 -2.64
CA HIS A 257 17.92 -20.00 -1.69
C HIS A 257 16.50 -19.60 -2.12
N GLY A 258 15.78 -20.53 -2.76
CA GLY A 258 14.40 -20.30 -3.19
C GLY A 258 13.48 -19.90 -2.03
N SER A 259 13.83 -20.30 -0.81
CA SER A 259 13.09 -19.99 0.41
C SER A 259 12.92 -18.50 0.67
N TYR A 260 13.81 -17.64 0.14
CA TYR A 260 13.72 -16.20 0.34
C TYR A 260 12.37 -15.64 -0.08
N PHE A 261 11.73 -16.17 -1.12
CA PHE A 261 10.43 -15.70 -1.59
C PHE A 261 9.26 -16.61 -1.20
N ASP A 262 9.48 -17.61 -0.34
CA ASP A 262 8.47 -18.57 0.08
C ASP A 262 7.94 -18.23 1.49
N ARG A 263 6.70 -17.73 1.57
CA ARG A 263 6.05 -17.38 2.84
C ARG A 263 5.89 -18.59 3.78
N GLY A 264 5.81 -19.81 3.25
CA GLY A 264 5.73 -21.05 4.04
C GLY A 264 7.08 -21.54 4.59
N ALA A 265 8.21 -20.92 4.19
CA ALA A 265 9.52 -21.27 4.72
C ALA A 265 9.71 -20.77 6.17
N LYS A 266 10.70 -21.35 6.86
CA LYS A 266 11.07 -20.96 8.23
C LYS A 266 11.44 -19.47 8.28
N ALA A 267 11.16 -18.80 9.40
CA ALA A 267 11.33 -17.34 9.53
C ALA A 267 12.74 -16.83 9.16
N GLY A 268 13.82 -17.59 9.45
CA GLY A 268 15.18 -17.22 9.06
C GLY A 268 15.56 -17.54 7.60
N GLY A 269 14.68 -18.17 6.84
CA GLY A 269 14.90 -18.57 5.45
C GLY A 269 14.07 -17.78 4.43
N ARG A 270 13.12 -16.95 4.87
CA ARG A 270 12.25 -16.11 4.03
C ARG A 270 12.52 -14.62 4.24
N LEU A 271 12.28 -13.81 3.21
CA LEU A 271 12.38 -12.35 3.24
C LEU A 271 11.02 -11.66 3.42
N CYS A 272 9.95 -12.44 3.57
CA CYS A 272 8.60 -11.94 3.81
C CYS A 272 8.03 -12.41 5.15
N THR A 273 6.92 -11.78 5.55
CA THR A 273 6.08 -12.26 6.66
C THR A 273 5.42 -13.61 6.31
N PRO A 274 4.85 -14.36 7.27
CA PRO A 274 4.10 -15.59 6.98
C PRO A 274 2.95 -15.40 5.97
N GLU A 275 2.40 -14.19 5.87
CA GLU A 275 1.32 -13.83 4.95
C GLU A 275 1.84 -13.47 3.55
N GLY A 276 3.15 -13.30 3.39
CA GLY A 276 3.80 -12.98 2.11
C GLY A 276 4.10 -11.50 1.88
N TRP A 277 4.08 -10.66 2.92
CA TRP A 277 4.45 -9.25 2.78
C TRP A 277 5.97 -9.08 2.72
N PHE A 278 6.47 -8.51 1.64
CA PHE A 278 7.86 -8.09 1.47
C PHE A 278 7.98 -6.59 1.74
N SER A 279 9.04 -6.21 2.45
CA SER A 279 9.39 -4.82 2.71
C SER A 279 10.69 -4.49 2.00
N CYS A 280 10.74 -3.33 1.35
CA CYS A 280 11.96 -2.85 0.73
C CYS A 280 13.02 -2.59 1.81
N GLN A 281 14.21 -3.14 1.61
CA GLN A 281 15.36 -2.97 2.50
C GLN A 281 16.12 -1.65 2.27
N GLY A 282 15.58 -0.76 1.42
CA GLY A 282 16.23 0.50 1.06
C GLY A 282 17.42 0.33 0.10
N PRO A 283 17.88 1.42 -0.54
CA PRO A 283 19.10 1.42 -1.35
C PRO A 283 20.33 0.83 -0.64
N PHE A 284 21.34 0.42 -1.42
CA PHE A 284 22.55 -0.23 -0.91
C PHE A 284 23.34 0.58 0.13
N ASP A 285 23.18 1.89 0.16
CA ASP A 285 23.93 2.86 0.98
C ASP A 285 23.17 3.38 2.19
N VAL A 286 21.94 2.91 2.43
CA VAL A 286 21.13 3.26 3.59
C VAL A 286 20.59 2.00 4.26
N ASP A 287 20.23 2.08 5.53
CA ASP A 287 19.75 0.91 6.27
C ASP A 287 18.31 0.55 5.92
N ASP A 288 17.45 1.56 5.74
CA ASP A 288 16.01 1.39 5.56
C ASP A 288 15.42 2.12 4.33
N CYS A 289 14.25 1.68 3.88
CA CYS A 289 13.51 2.35 2.81
C CYS A 289 12.70 3.54 3.36
N ALA A 290 13.12 4.77 3.05
CA ALA A 290 12.41 5.99 3.46
C ALA A 290 10.93 6.02 3.01
N SER A 291 10.64 5.53 1.81
CA SER A 291 9.27 5.48 1.27
C SER A 291 8.44 4.29 1.77
N ARG A 292 9.03 3.41 2.61
CA ARG A 292 8.38 2.21 3.16
C ARG A 292 7.67 1.35 2.11
N HIS A 293 8.30 1.20 0.94
CA HIS A 293 7.74 0.37 -0.12
C HIS A 293 7.50 -1.06 0.39
N SER A 294 6.30 -1.57 0.16
CA SER A 294 5.90 -2.94 0.50
C SER A 294 5.10 -3.56 -0.63
N ILE A 295 5.11 -4.89 -0.73
CA ILE A 295 4.32 -5.63 -1.71
C ILE A 295 3.96 -7.00 -1.17
N ASN A 296 2.79 -7.50 -1.53
CA ASN A 296 2.44 -8.90 -1.34
C ASN A 296 2.20 -9.57 -2.70
N PRO A 297 3.20 -10.25 -3.29
CA PRO A 297 3.03 -10.94 -4.57
C PRO A 297 2.05 -12.12 -4.52
N TYR A 298 1.60 -12.53 -3.34
CA TYR A 298 0.56 -13.56 -3.17
C TYR A 298 -0.86 -13.00 -3.29
N SER A 299 -1.05 -11.68 -3.27
CA SER A 299 -2.38 -11.04 -3.23
C SER A 299 -3.18 -11.23 -4.51
N ASN A 300 -2.59 -10.88 -5.66
CA ASN A 300 -3.24 -10.91 -6.96
C ASN A 300 -2.20 -11.01 -8.10
N ARG A 301 -2.69 -11.26 -9.32
CA ARG A 301 -1.87 -11.42 -10.53
C ARG A 301 -0.95 -10.23 -10.80
N GLU A 302 -1.45 -9.01 -10.66
CA GLU A 302 -0.70 -7.80 -10.96
C GLU A 302 0.41 -7.54 -9.93
N SER A 303 0.14 -7.76 -8.63
CA SER A 303 1.16 -7.72 -7.58
C SER A 303 2.28 -8.75 -7.82
N ARG A 304 1.93 -9.97 -8.27
CA ARG A 304 2.92 -10.97 -8.69
C ARG A 304 3.78 -10.47 -9.86
N VAL A 305 3.18 -9.84 -10.86
CA VAL A 305 3.90 -9.27 -12.01
C VAL A 305 4.78 -8.10 -11.58
N LEU A 306 4.27 -7.17 -10.77
CA LEU A 306 5.03 -6.03 -10.24
C LEU A 306 6.25 -6.47 -9.43
N PHE A 307 6.15 -7.59 -8.70
CA PHE A 307 7.29 -8.14 -7.97
C PHE A 307 8.46 -8.57 -8.86
N SER A 308 8.25 -8.77 -10.17
CA SER A 308 9.35 -8.97 -11.14
C SER A 308 10.25 -7.74 -11.27
N THR A 309 9.74 -6.53 -10.98
CA THR A 309 10.50 -5.27 -11.01
C THR A 309 11.33 -5.05 -9.74
N TRP A 310 11.01 -5.76 -8.65
CA TRP A 310 11.80 -5.74 -7.42
C TRP A 310 13.10 -6.49 -7.63
N ASN A 311 14.20 -5.99 -7.07
CA ASN A 311 15.54 -6.54 -7.31
C ASN A 311 16.13 -7.13 -6.03
N LEU A 312 16.92 -8.20 -6.18
CA LEU A 312 17.90 -8.59 -5.17
C LEU A 312 19.21 -7.91 -5.58
N ASP A 313 19.44 -6.74 -5.00
CA ASP A 313 20.56 -5.87 -5.33
C ASP A 313 21.79 -6.20 -4.48
N HIS A 314 22.95 -6.26 -5.11
CA HIS A 314 24.21 -6.61 -4.46
C HIS A 314 24.83 -5.37 -3.81
N ILE A 315 24.96 -5.32 -2.47
CA ILE A 315 25.57 -4.19 -1.74
C ILE A 315 27.01 -3.96 -2.24
N ILE A 316 27.80 -5.02 -2.29
CA ILE A 316 29.09 -5.08 -3.01
C ILE A 316 28.82 -5.64 -4.40
N GLU A 317 28.97 -4.80 -5.42
CA GLU A 317 28.57 -5.12 -6.79
C GLU A 317 29.22 -6.41 -7.32
N LYS A 318 28.37 -7.35 -7.75
CA LYS A 318 28.80 -8.63 -8.33
C LYS A 318 29.75 -8.45 -9.51
N ARG A 319 29.32 -7.74 -10.57
CA ARG A 319 30.07 -7.63 -11.83
C ARG A 319 31.27 -6.69 -11.74
N ARG A 320 31.12 -5.57 -11.02
CA ARG A 320 32.18 -4.55 -10.93
C ARG A 320 33.24 -4.89 -9.89
N THR A 321 32.90 -5.62 -8.84
CA THR A 321 33.79 -5.82 -7.68
C THR A 321 34.01 -7.29 -7.34
N VAL A 322 32.95 -8.05 -7.02
CA VAL A 322 33.11 -9.40 -6.44
C VAL A 322 33.75 -10.37 -7.43
N VAL A 323 33.24 -10.47 -8.66
CA VAL A 323 33.76 -11.40 -9.67
C VAL A 323 35.18 -11.05 -10.12
N PRO A 324 35.51 -9.77 -10.44
CA PRO A 324 36.89 -9.39 -10.72
C PRO A 324 37.85 -9.67 -9.55
N THR A 325 37.40 -9.48 -8.30
CA THR A 325 38.22 -9.75 -7.12
C THR A 325 38.46 -11.25 -6.94
N LEU A 326 37.45 -12.10 -7.17
CA LEU A 326 37.61 -13.55 -7.16
C LEU A 326 38.64 -13.98 -8.21
N ALA A 327 38.51 -13.50 -9.45
CA ALA A 327 39.45 -13.80 -10.52
C ALA A 327 40.89 -13.37 -10.17
N ALA A 328 41.05 -12.18 -9.60
CA ALA A 328 42.35 -11.69 -9.14
C ALA A 328 42.91 -12.52 -7.97
N ALA A 329 42.07 -12.93 -7.03
CA ALA A 329 42.47 -13.76 -5.89
C ALA A 329 42.99 -15.13 -6.34
N VAL A 330 42.34 -15.75 -7.34
CA VAL A 330 42.77 -17.00 -7.95
C VAL A 330 44.11 -16.84 -8.67
N ARG A 331 44.27 -15.81 -9.52
CA ARG A 331 45.55 -15.55 -10.21
C ARG A 331 46.70 -15.25 -9.25
N GLY A 332 46.43 -14.53 -8.17
CA GLY A 332 47.42 -14.10 -7.18
C GLY A 332 47.59 -15.04 -5.99
N ALA A 333 47.03 -16.26 -6.04
CA ALA A 333 46.98 -17.15 -4.90
C ALA A 333 48.37 -17.48 -4.34
N GLN A 334 49.38 -17.69 -5.20
CA GLN A 334 50.77 -17.99 -4.80
C GLN A 334 50.86 -19.10 -3.72
N GLY A 335 50.04 -20.15 -3.88
CA GLY A 335 49.96 -21.28 -2.93
C GLY A 335 49.03 -21.07 -1.73
N ARG A 336 48.33 -19.92 -1.62
CA ARG A 336 47.24 -19.71 -0.65
C ARG A 336 45.93 -20.28 -1.17
N GLU A 337 45.12 -20.85 -0.29
CA GLU A 337 43.77 -21.31 -0.65
C GLU A 337 42.79 -20.12 -0.61
N VAL A 338 42.08 -19.88 -1.71
CA VAL A 338 41.02 -18.85 -1.79
C VAL A 338 39.85 -19.26 -0.88
N ASP A 339 39.37 -18.32 -0.05
CA ASP A 339 38.15 -18.51 0.76
C ASP A 339 36.92 -18.33 -0.15
N TRP A 340 36.59 -19.37 -0.90
CA TRP A 340 35.46 -19.34 -1.83
C TRP A 340 34.11 -19.21 -1.10
N GLU A 341 34.02 -19.63 0.17
CA GLU A 341 32.81 -19.47 0.97
C GLU A 341 32.50 -17.99 1.26
N TYR A 342 33.52 -17.14 1.42
CA TYR A 342 33.34 -15.69 1.48
C TYR A 342 32.68 -15.15 0.19
N PHE A 343 33.20 -15.52 -0.98
CA PHE A 343 32.62 -15.11 -2.25
C PHE A 343 31.22 -15.67 -2.47
N TYR A 344 30.94 -16.90 -2.03
CA TYR A 344 29.59 -17.46 -2.05
C TYR A 344 28.60 -16.60 -1.27
N GLY A 345 28.99 -16.16 -0.06
CA GLY A 345 28.20 -15.24 0.77
C GLY A 345 27.86 -13.95 0.02
N LEU A 346 28.88 -13.34 -0.60
CA LEU A 346 28.70 -12.12 -1.39
C LEU A 346 27.85 -12.30 -2.65
N LEU A 347 27.95 -13.44 -3.33
CA LEU A 347 27.32 -13.63 -4.63
C LEU A 347 25.86 -14.05 -4.52
N PHE A 348 25.49 -14.82 -3.50
CA PHE A 348 24.23 -15.57 -3.52
C PHE A 348 23.39 -15.47 -2.25
N THR A 349 23.84 -14.77 -1.21
CA THR A 349 23.12 -14.75 0.08
C THR A 349 22.68 -13.35 0.48
N SER A 350 21.73 -13.28 1.42
CA SER A 350 21.27 -12.03 2.04
C SER A 350 22.36 -11.29 2.85
N GLU A 351 23.56 -11.85 3.02
CA GLU A 351 24.71 -11.12 3.57
C GLU A 351 25.11 -9.93 2.69
N ASN A 352 24.88 -10.04 1.37
CA ASN A 352 25.22 -9.00 0.41
C ASN A 352 24.05 -8.68 -0.55
N LEU A 353 22.90 -9.34 -0.42
CA LEU A 353 21.71 -9.08 -1.22
C LEU A 353 20.67 -8.30 -0.42
N LYS A 354 20.24 -7.15 -0.94
CA LYS A 354 19.07 -6.40 -0.47
C LYS A 354 17.89 -6.57 -1.42
N LEU A 355 16.73 -6.93 -0.89
CA LEU A 355 15.49 -6.88 -1.65
C LEU A 355 14.97 -5.43 -1.71
N VAL A 356 14.95 -4.86 -2.92
CA VAL A 356 14.62 -3.45 -3.13
C VAL A 356 13.54 -3.24 -4.19
N HIS A 357 12.65 -2.29 -3.93
CA HIS A 357 11.75 -1.74 -4.95
C HIS A 357 12.58 -1.06 -6.06
N ILE A 358 12.06 -1.04 -7.30
CA ILE A 358 12.78 -0.47 -8.45
C ILE A 358 13.23 0.98 -8.25
N ALA A 359 12.44 1.79 -7.55
CA ALA A 359 12.79 3.18 -7.21
C ALA A 359 13.94 3.28 -6.18
N CYS A 360 14.21 2.23 -5.42
CA CYS A 360 15.31 2.15 -4.46
C CYS A 360 16.55 1.46 -5.02
N HIS A 361 16.48 0.91 -6.23
CA HIS A 361 17.60 0.28 -6.90
C HIS A 361 18.47 1.35 -7.59
N LYS A 362 19.45 1.89 -6.86
CA LYS A 362 20.40 2.86 -7.40
C LYS A 362 21.35 2.16 -8.38
N LYS A 363 21.29 2.52 -9.67
CA LYS A 363 22.18 1.96 -10.71
C LYS A 363 23.57 2.63 -10.75
N THR A 364 23.85 3.54 -9.82
CA THR A 364 25.17 4.16 -9.64
C THR A 364 26.16 3.12 -9.13
N THR A 365 27.46 3.37 -9.28
CA THR A 365 28.50 2.50 -8.71
C THR A 365 28.40 2.43 -7.20
N HIS A 366 28.43 1.22 -6.63
CA HIS A 366 28.52 1.03 -5.19
C HIS A 366 30.01 1.09 -4.86
N HIS A 367 30.48 2.18 -4.23
CA HIS A 367 31.88 2.35 -3.85
C HIS A 367 32.31 1.44 -2.67
N ARG A 368 31.80 0.19 -2.64
CA ARG A 368 32.10 -0.85 -1.67
C ARG A 368 33.07 -1.86 -2.28
N ARG A 369 33.98 -2.37 -1.44
CA ARG A 369 35.02 -3.32 -1.83
C ARG A 369 34.88 -4.61 -1.04
N CYS A 370 35.38 -5.71 -1.60
CA CYS A 370 35.57 -6.94 -0.85
C CYS A 370 36.58 -6.72 0.29
N ASP A 371 36.39 -7.43 1.40
CA ASP A 371 37.27 -7.43 2.56
C ASP A 371 38.56 -8.20 2.21
N PRO A 372 39.72 -7.50 2.17
CA PRO A 372 41.00 -8.14 1.81
C PRO A 372 41.41 -9.25 2.77
N SER A 373 40.97 -9.20 4.04
CA SER A 373 41.33 -10.19 5.06
C SER A 373 40.62 -11.54 4.88
N ARG A 374 39.53 -11.57 4.10
CA ARG A 374 38.69 -12.75 3.87
C ARG A 374 38.84 -13.34 2.47
N LEU A 375 39.81 -12.87 1.67
CA LEU A 375 40.01 -13.41 0.32
C LEU A 375 40.63 -14.82 0.32
N TYR A 376 41.39 -15.14 1.36
CA TYR A 376 42.13 -16.39 1.50
C TYR A 376 41.83 -17.02 2.86
N ARG A 377 41.84 -18.35 2.92
CA ARG A 377 41.65 -19.06 4.18
C ARG A 377 42.81 -18.77 5.14
N ALA A 378 42.46 -18.63 6.42
CA ALA A 378 43.46 -18.46 7.47
C ALA A 378 44.39 -19.68 7.50
N ARG A 379 45.71 -19.44 7.54
CA ARG A 379 46.67 -20.52 7.77
C ARG A 379 46.39 -21.12 9.14
N ALA A 380 46.17 -22.44 9.19
CA ALA A 380 46.03 -23.14 10.47
C ALA A 380 47.24 -22.81 11.35
N ALA A 381 47.00 -22.21 12.52
CA ALA A 381 48.07 -21.93 13.47
C ALA A 381 48.76 -23.25 13.83
N PRO A 382 50.10 -23.32 13.84
CA PRO A 382 50.79 -24.52 14.29
C PRO A 382 50.33 -24.81 15.72
N ARG A 383 49.77 -26.01 15.94
CA ARG A 383 49.39 -26.50 17.27
C ARG A 383 50.60 -26.33 18.20
N ARG A 384 50.58 -25.34 19.10
CA ARG A 384 51.55 -25.24 20.19
C ARG A 384 51.48 -26.55 20.98
N LYS A 385 52.50 -27.39 20.89
CA LYS A 385 52.68 -28.55 21.78
C LYS A 385 52.65 -28.02 23.21
N ARG A 386 51.61 -28.34 23.99
CA ARG A 386 51.60 -28.06 25.43
C ARG A 386 52.79 -28.82 26.03
N PRO A 387 53.70 -28.18 26.78
CA PRO A 387 54.76 -28.90 27.47
C PRO A 387 54.12 -29.90 28.44
N ALA A 388 54.62 -31.13 28.44
CA ALA A 388 54.15 -32.19 29.31
C ALA A 388 54.28 -31.73 30.78
N ARG A 389 53.15 -31.73 31.48
CA ARG A 389 53.12 -31.53 32.94
C ARG A 389 53.93 -32.65 33.57
N LYS A 390 55.09 -32.35 34.14
CA LYS A 390 55.76 -33.24 35.11
C LYS A 390 54.82 -33.40 36.31
N ARG A 391 54.44 -34.63 36.62
CA ARG A 391 53.71 -34.96 37.85
C ARG A 391 54.68 -34.91 39.04
N PRO A 392 54.24 -34.42 40.22
CA PRO A 392 54.99 -34.53 41.48
C PRO A 392 55.23 -35.98 41.89
#